data_AF-A0A0D2WNG7-F1
#
_entry.id   AF-A0A0D2WNG7-F1
#
_cell.length_a   1.000
_cell.length_b   1.000
_cell.length_c   1.000
_cell.angle_alpha   90.00
_cell.angle_beta   90.00
_cell.angle_gamma   90.00
#
_symmetry.space_group_name_H-M   'P 1'
#
loop_
_entity.id
_entity.type
_entity.pdbx_description
1 polymer ?
#
loop_
_entity_poly.entity_id
_entity_poly.type
_entity_poly.pdbx_seq_one_letter_code
_entity_poly.pdbx_strand_id
1 'polypeptide(L)'
;MAQRRFPTTLADFGYDFNRRGELRNVETRRPFEFVDQNHYDALGEAIAERVYELMETDTHLTRVQVPVDGDTANASSRIPAALGGDDDDDDEALPTTSGPKGFFFMSRDALEADKLMVLIHGAGYVRAGQWARRLIINESLDSGSMLPFIKRAQAEGYGVMVLNGNLNAAIDPATNRRGYIPGNSSPEDHAVYVWDRFIASAAARHIAIVAHSYGGIVTSNLLAVRPDALQRVAGIALTDSVHRLNSSFPAPVRKFFEEHCINWVASLAPLDTPERSPKGDCARVSSGAGKHEETSWAAYESIFPYLADQIANHYF
;
A
#
# COMPACT_ATOMS: atom_id res chain seq x y z
N MET A 1 -8.31 15.48 32.39
CA MET A 1 -6.85 15.19 32.37
C MET A 1 -6.27 15.90 31.17
N ALA A 2 -5.17 16.65 31.32
CA ALA A 2 -4.53 17.31 30.19
C ALA A 2 -4.04 16.24 29.19
N GLN A 3 -4.49 16.32 27.95
CA GLN A 3 -4.04 15.44 26.88
C GLN A 3 -2.53 15.67 26.71
N ARG A 4 -1.71 14.64 26.96
CA ARG A 4 -0.25 14.74 26.82
C ARG A 4 0.02 15.05 25.35
N ARG A 5 0.44 16.29 25.06
CA ARG A 5 0.68 16.74 23.69
C ARG A 5 2.03 16.19 23.27
N PHE A 6 2.02 15.16 22.42
CA PHE A 6 3.24 14.62 21.84
C PHE A 6 3.78 15.58 20.76
N PRO A 7 5.10 15.54 20.50
CA PRO A 7 5.67 16.18 19.33
C PRO A 7 5.04 15.66 18.03
N THR A 8 5.10 16.46 16.96
CA THR A 8 4.51 16.09 15.65
C THR A 8 5.54 15.85 14.57
N THR A 9 6.80 16.22 14.77
CA THR A 9 7.90 16.00 13.82
C THR A 9 8.95 15.08 14.40
N LEU A 10 9.67 14.35 13.54
CA LEU A 10 10.71 13.42 13.96
C LEU A 10 11.85 14.15 14.71
N ALA A 11 12.18 15.37 14.26
CA ALA A 11 13.17 16.22 14.87
C ALA A 11 12.78 16.65 16.30
N ASP A 12 11.50 16.96 16.54
CA ASP A 12 11.01 17.33 17.87
C ASP A 12 10.99 16.13 18.84
N PHE A 13 10.90 14.89 18.32
CA PHE A 13 11.16 13.68 19.10
C PHE A 13 12.66 13.48 19.39
N GLY A 14 13.54 14.31 18.83
CA GLY A 14 14.99 14.21 18.98
C GLY A 14 15.60 13.09 18.14
N TYR A 15 14.95 12.68 17.05
CA TYR A 15 15.46 11.63 16.16
C TYR A 15 15.61 12.13 14.72
N ASP A 16 16.50 11.48 13.97
CA ASP A 16 16.60 11.59 12.51
C ASP A 16 17.17 10.28 11.94
N PHE A 17 17.06 10.09 10.63
CA PHE A 17 17.69 8.98 9.94
C PHE A 17 19.13 9.31 9.58
N ASN A 18 20.05 8.41 9.91
CA ASN A 18 21.45 8.57 9.50
C ASN A 18 21.64 8.24 8.00
N ARG A 19 22.88 8.34 7.49
CA ARG A 19 23.19 8.03 6.07
C ARG A 19 22.94 6.57 5.67
N ARG A 20 22.75 5.67 6.63
CA ARG A 20 22.39 4.25 6.40
C ARG A 20 20.88 4.03 6.53
N GLY A 21 20.09 5.09 6.66
CA GLY A 21 18.64 5.01 6.84
C GLY A 21 18.20 4.52 8.21
N GLU A 22 19.08 4.47 9.22
CA GLU A 22 18.73 3.98 10.55
C GLU A 22 18.26 5.14 11.44
N LEU A 23 17.17 4.94 12.18
CA LEU A 23 16.67 5.95 13.13
C LEU A 23 17.63 6.09 14.32
N ARG A 24 18.12 7.31 14.56
CA ARG A 24 19.09 7.61 15.62
C ARG A 24 18.72 8.89 16.35
N ASN A 25 18.92 8.90 17.66
CA ASN A 25 18.80 10.12 18.43
C ASN A 25 19.84 11.15 17.95
N VAL A 26 19.42 12.40 17.73
CA VAL A 26 20.24 13.43 17.07
C VAL A 26 21.46 13.82 17.90
N GLU A 27 21.36 13.79 19.23
CA GLU A 27 22.44 14.15 20.15
C GLU A 27 23.34 12.96 20.46
N THR A 28 22.76 11.85 20.92
CA THR A 28 23.50 10.70 21.46
C THR A 28 23.92 9.69 20.39
N ARG A 29 23.33 9.76 19.20
CA ARG A 29 23.49 8.79 18.10
C ARG A 29 23.07 7.37 18.45
N ARG A 30 22.35 7.17 19.56
CA ARG A 30 21.84 5.85 19.97
C ARG A 30 20.59 5.46 19.17
N PRO A 31 20.30 4.15 19.03
CA PRO A 31 19.03 3.67 18.50
C PRO A 31 17.83 4.14 19.32
N PHE A 32 16.63 3.96 18.76
CA PHE A 32 15.39 4.19 19.50
C PHE A 32 15.31 3.31 20.75
N GLU A 33 14.96 3.91 21.87
CA GLU A 33 14.66 3.22 23.13
C GLU A 33 13.15 3.33 23.40
N PHE A 34 12.49 2.18 23.58
CA PHE A 34 11.05 2.15 23.85
C PHE A 34 10.73 2.81 25.20
N VAL A 35 9.81 3.79 25.18
CA VAL A 35 9.33 4.48 26.38
C VAL A 35 8.00 3.88 26.83
N ASP A 36 6.97 4.07 26.02
CA ASP A 36 5.64 3.51 26.20
C ASP A 36 4.90 3.45 24.84
N GLN A 37 3.71 2.82 24.83
CA GLN A 37 2.94 2.63 23.60
C GLN A 37 2.47 3.95 22.99
N ASN A 38 2.05 4.92 23.80
CA ASN A 38 1.56 6.21 23.31
C ASN A 38 2.69 7.01 22.64
N HIS A 39 3.89 6.97 23.21
CA HIS A 39 5.09 7.56 22.62
C HIS A 39 5.48 6.84 21.31
N TYR A 40 5.43 5.51 21.28
CA TYR A 40 5.73 4.73 20.09
C TYR A 40 4.75 5.04 18.94
N ASP A 41 3.46 5.15 19.25
CA ASP A 41 2.44 5.47 18.25
C ASP A 41 2.59 6.89 17.72
N ALA A 42 2.83 7.87 18.59
CA ALA A 42 3.06 9.26 18.20
C ALA A 42 4.35 9.42 17.36
N LEU A 43 5.43 8.74 17.73
CA LEU A 43 6.65 8.67 16.92
C LEU A 43 6.36 8.03 15.55
N GLY A 44 5.52 7.01 15.51
CA GLY A 44 5.10 6.35 14.28
C GLY A 44 4.38 7.28 13.30
N GLU A 45 3.54 8.19 13.78
CA GLU A 45 2.90 9.22 12.95
C GLU A 45 3.94 10.24 12.42
N ALA A 46 4.88 10.67 13.25
CA ALA A 46 5.98 11.55 12.83
C ALA A 46 6.89 10.89 11.77
N ILE A 47 7.10 9.57 11.88
CA ILE A 47 7.82 8.78 10.88
C ILE A 47 7.03 8.69 9.57
N ALA A 48 5.70 8.55 9.63
CA ALA A 48 4.88 8.53 8.42
C ALA A 48 5.05 9.82 7.62
N GLU A 49 4.98 10.98 8.27
CA GLU A 49 5.24 12.27 7.63
C GLU A 49 6.66 12.37 7.07
N ARG A 50 7.67 11.88 7.82
CA ARG A 50 9.05 11.88 7.32
C ARG A 50 9.23 10.99 6.09
N VAL A 51 8.57 9.84 6.03
CA VAL A 51 8.59 8.95 4.85
C VAL A 51 7.92 9.62 3.66
N TYR A 52 6.84 10.38 3.87
CA TYR A 52 6.22 11.16 2.81
C TYR A 52 7.17 12.21 2.24
N GLU A 53 7.85 12.97 3.10
CA GLU A 53 8.87 13.95 2.66
C GLU A 53 9.97 13.28 1.84
N LEU A 54 10.42 12.09 2.25
CA LEU A 54 11.44 11.33 1.50
C LEU A 54 10.91 10.86 0.14
N MET A 55 9.65 10.43 0.02
CA MET A 55 9.07 10.12 -1.30
C MET A 55 8.99 11.38 -2.20
N GLU A 56 8.74 12.55 -1.63
CA GLU A 56 8.70 13.79 -2.42
C GLU A 56 10.09 14.28 -2.82
N THR A 57 11.06 14.17 -1.92
CA THR A 57 12.41 14.73 -2.11
C THR A 57 13.36 13.78 -2.82
N ASP A 58 13.39 12.50 -2.45
CA ASP A 58 14.33 11.52 -3.00
C ASP A 58 13.79 10.83 -4.27
N THR A 59 12.47 10.72 -4.41
CA THR A 59 11.85 9.98 -5.53
C THR A 59 10.91 10.83 -6.38
N HIS A 60 10.71 12.11 -6.01
CA HIS A 60 9.91 13.08 -6.76
C HIS A 60 8.45 12.63 -7.00
N LEU A 61 7.93 11.78 -6.11
CA LEU A 61 6.51 11.47 -6.08
C LEU A 61 5.74 12.68 -5.55
N THR A 62 4.52 12.88 -6.03
CA THR A 62 3.64 13.96 -5.57
C THR A 62 2.38 13.39 -4.92
N ARG A 63 1.92 14.03 -3.84
CA ARG A 63 0.60 13.74 -3.26
C ARG A 63 -0.51 14.17 -4.22
N VAL A 64 -1.42 13.24 -4.49
CA VAL A 64 -2.65 13.49 -5.25
C VAL A 64 -3.82 13.40 -4.30
N GLN A 65 -4.56 14.50 -4.13
CA GLN A 65 -5.70 14.55 -3.23
C GLN A 65 -6.88 13.75 -3.78
N VAL A 66 -7.56 13.02 -2.88
CA VAL A 66 -8.77 12.25 -3.19
C VAL A 66 -9.86 12.49 -2.15
N PRO A 67 -11.15 12.47 -2.53
CA PRO A 67 -11.63 12.45 -3.91
C PRO A 67 -11.22 13.70 -4.69
N VAL A 68 -11.11 13.59 -6.03
CA VAL A 68 -10.88 14.74 -6.91
C VAL A 68 -12.09 15.68 -6.83
N ASP A 69 -11.85 16.99 -7.01
CA ASP A 69 -12.91 17.97 -6.88
C ASP A 69 -14.00 17.77 -7.95
N GLY A 70 -15.26 17.82 -7.51
CA GLY A 70 -16.42 17.57 -8.37
C GLY A 70 -16.83 16.10 -8.50
N ASP A 71 -16.11 15.16 -7.86
CA ASP A 71 -16.49 13.75 -7.82
C ASP A 71 -17.55 13.50 -6.73
N THR A 72 -18.69 12.93 -7.12
CA THR A 72 -19.85 12.67 -6.24
C THR A 72 -19.99 11.18 -5.91
N ALA A 73 -18.95 10.38 -6.06
CA ALA A 73 -19.04 8.92 -6.00
C ALA A 73 -19.41 8.38 -4.59
N ASN A 74 -20.68 7.98 -4.45
CA ASN A 74 -21.23 7.09 -3.42
C ASN A 74 -21.44 5.67 -3.98
N ALA A 75 -20.41 5.07 -4.59
CA ALA A 75 -20.49 3.67 -5.03
C ALA A 75 -19.71 2.79 -4.06
N SER A 76 -20.42 2.11 -3.15
CA SER A 76 -19.86 1.00 -2.37
C SER A 76 -19.30 -0.04 -3.34
N SER A 77 -18.00 -0.30 -3.26
CA SER A 77 -17.27 -1.15 -4.20
C SER A 77 -17.07 -2.59 -3.69
N ARG A 78 -17.73 -2.95 -2.58
CA ARG A 78 -17.56 -4.26 -1.94
C ARG A 78 -18.29 -5.37 -2.70
N ILE A 79 -17.65 -6.53 -2.82
CA ILE A 79 -18.32 -7.78 -3.23
C ILE A 79 -19.19 -8.24 -2.05
N PRO A 80 -20.49 -8.51 -2.24
CA PRO A 80 -21.31 -9.07 -1.17
C PRO A 80 -20.74 -10.44 -0.76
N ALA A 81 -20.47 -10.62 0.53
CA ALA A 81 -19.93 -11.82 1.18
C ALA A 81 -18.39 -11.95 1.29
N ALA A 82 -17.78 -11.05 2.08
CA ALA A 82 -16.69 -11.45 2.98
C ALA A 82 -16.67 -10.50 4.18
N LEU A 83 -16.87 -11.07 5.38
CA LEU A 83 -16.85 -10.45 6.72
C LEU A 83 -18.19 -9.80 7.11
N GLY A 84 -18.94 -10.52 7.95
CA GLY A 84 -20.10 -9.99 8.65
C GLY A 84 -19.67 -8.88 9.60
N GLY A 85 -20.28 -7.72 9.41
CA GLY A 85 -20.29 -6.59 10.32
C GLY A 85 -21.59 -5.87 10.05
N ASP A 86 -22.33 -5.58 11.11
CA ASP A 86 -23.65 -4.98 11.07
C ASP A 86 -23.62 -3.63 10.31
N ASP A 87 -24.47 -3.53 9.29
CA ASP A 87 -24.79 -2.28 8.61
C ASP A 87 -25.67 -1.46 9.54
N ASP A 88 -25.15 -0.37 10.10
CA ASP A 88 -25.95 0.69 10.68
C ASP A 88 -25.40 2.06 10.24
N ASP A 89 -26.36 2.93 9.91
CA ASP A 89 -26.30 4.35 9.58
C ASP A 89 -25.92 4.75 8.13
N ASP A 90 -26.89 4.54 7.23
CA ASP A 90 -27.07 5.33 6.01
C ASP A 90 -27.46 6.78 6.38
N ASP A 91 -26.48 7.69 6.42
CA ASP A 91 -26.73 9.13 6.37
C ASP A 91 -26.32 9.64 4.97
N GLU A 92 -27.32 9.81 4.10
CA GLU A 92 -27.19 10.34 2.74
C GLU A 92 -26.68 11.80 2.79
N ALA A 93 -25.35 11.99 2.80
CA ALA A 93 -24.76 13.32 2.73
C ALA A 93 -24.78 13.87 1.29
N LEU A 94 -25.36 15.07 1.13
CA LEU A 94 -25.40 15.86 -0.10
C LEU A 94 -23.99 16.06 -0.71
N PRO A 95 -23.87 16.13 -2.05
CA PRO A 95 -22.60 16.31 -2.73
C PRO A 95 -22.08 17.73 -2.46
N THR A 96 -21.12 17.86 -1.56
CA THR A 96 -20.37 19.11 -1.41
C THR A 96 -18.95 18.89 -1.90
N THR A 97 -18.44 19.86 -2.65
CA THR A 97 -17.04 19.97 -3.06
C THR A 97 -16.09 20.18 -1.86
N SER A 98 -16.61 20.16 -0.64
CA SER A 98 -15.94 20.38 0.63
C SER A 98 -16.25 19.23 1.60
N GLY A 99 -15.51 18.12 1.47
CA GLY A 99 -15.54 17.01 2.41
C GLY A 99 -14.15 16.65 2.90
N PRO A 100 -14.02 15.71 3.85
CA PRO A 100 -12.72 15.22 4.28
C PRO A 100 -11.96 14.62 3.08
N LYS A 101 -10.66 14.89 3.00
CA LYS A 101 -9.80 14.46 1.89
C LYS A 101 -8.72 13.50 2.38
N GLY A 102 -8.39 12.54 1.53
CA GLY A 102 -7.20 11.71 1.62
C GLY A 102 -6.22 12.05 0.50
N PHE A 103 -5.22 11.19 0.32
CA PHE A 103 -4.28 11.30 -0.78
C PHE A 103 -3.59 9.95 -1.04
N PHE A 104 -3.10 9.77 -2.25
CA PHE A 104 -2.10 8.76 -2.61
C PHE A 104 -0.89 9.45 -3.24
N PHE A 105 0.17 8.71 -3.57
CA PHE A 105 1.32 9.28 -4.29
C PHE A 105 1.42 8.74 -5.69
N MET A 106 1.89 9.56 -6.63
CA MET A 106 2.30 9.09 -7.95
C MET A 106 3.55 9.81 -8.45
N SER A 107 4.33 9.14 -9.31
CA SER A 107 5.40 9.79 -10.06
C SER A 107 4.84 10.69 -11.16
N ARG A 108 5.63 11.67 -11.61
CA ARG A 108 5.21 12.65 -12.63
C ARG A 108 4.75 12.01 -13.94
N ASP A 109 5.35 10.89 -14.30
CA ASP A 109 5.12 10.14 -15.54
C ASP A 109 4.10 9.01 -15.38
N ALA A 110 3.50 8.80 -14.20
CA ALA A 110 2.68 7.62 -13.92
C ALA A 110 1.48 7.41 -14.87
N LEU A 111 0.92 8.49 -15.43
CA LEU A 111 -0.20 8.40 -16.38
C LEU A 111 0.24 8.18 -17.83
N GLU A 112 1.49 8.46 -18.16
CA GLU A 112 2.04 8.41 -19.53
C GLU A 112 2.99 7.24 -19.74
N ALA A 113 3.54 6.68 -18.65
CA ALA A 113 4.49 5.59 -18.70
C ALA A 113 3.87 4.32 -19.28
N ASP A 114 4.66 3.58 -20.08
CA ASP A 114 4.23 2.31 -20.67
C ASP A 114 4.06 1.19 -19.63
N LYS A 115 4.86 1.27 -18.56
CA LYS A 115 4.80 0.37 -17.40
C LYS A 115 4.39 1.16 -16.16
N LEU A 116 3.50 0.61 -15.36
CA LEU A 116 3.07 1.19 -14.09
C LEU A 116 3.26 0.20 -12.95
N MET A 117 3.88 0.64 -11.85
CA MET A 117 3.94 -0.13 -10.61
C MET A 117 3.01 0.47 -9.57
N VAL A 118 2.13 -0.36 -9.00
CA VAL A 118 1.20 0.01 -7.93
C VAL A 118 1.65 -0.67 -6.63
N LEU A 119 1.93 0.13 -5.60
CA LEU A 119 2.37 -0.34 -4.29
C LEU A 119 1.23 -0.22 -3.26
N ILE A 120 0.95 -1.31 -2.54
CA ILE A 120 -0.18 -1.41 -1.60
C ILE A 120 0.29 -1.98 -0.25
N HIS A 121 0.22 -1.17 0.81
CA HIS A 121 0.60 -1.60 2.16
C HIS A 121 -0.45 -2.53 2.81
N GLY A 122 -0.07 -3.13 3.94
CA GLY A 122 -0.97 -3.93 4.78
C GLY A 122 -1.94 -3.12 5.64
N ALA A 123 -2.66 -3.79 6.53
CA ALA A 123 -3.58 -3.16 7.48
C ALA A 123 -2.84 -2.56 8.69
N GLY A 124 -3.59 -1.83 9.52
CA GLY A 124 -3.11 -1.29 10.81
C GLY A 124 -2.56 0.13 10.71
N TYR A 125 -1.46 0.38 11.41
CA TYR A 125 -0.90 1.73 11.59
C TYR A 125 0.06 2.17 10.48
N VAL A 126 0.26 1.35 9.45
CA VAL A 126 1.04 1.74 8.27
C VAL A 126 0.22 2.65 7.36
N ARG A 127 0.93 3.46 6.58
CA ARG A 127 0.41 4.37 5.57
C ARG A 127 1.20 4.22 4.27
N ALA A 128 0.80 4.94 3.22
CA ALA A 128 1.58 5.03 1.97
C ALA A 128 3.08 5.21 2.25
N GLY A 129 3.92 4.48 1.51
CA GLY A 129 5.37 4.51 1.68
C GLY A 129 5.91 3.60 2.79
N GLN A 130 5.07 2.91 3.56
CA GLN A 130 5.53 2.02 4.64
C GLN A 130 5.10 0.57 4.41
N TRP A 131 6.05 -0.36 4.51
CA TRP A 131 5.75 -1.78 4.70
C TRP A 131 5.53 -2.09 6.18
N ALA A 132 6.41 -1.58 7.05
CA ALA A 132 6.38 -1.91 8.47
C ALA A 132 7.03 -0.82 9.35
N ARG A 133 6.20 -0.18 10.19
CA ARG A 133 6.65 0.81 11.19
C ARG A 133 7.76 0.26 12.11
N ARG A 134 7.65 -1.00 12.54
CA ARG A 134 8.65 -1.64 13.42
C ARG A 134 10.04 -1.66 12.78
N LEU A 135 10.12 -2.00 11.50
CA LEU A 135 11.39 -2.09 10.79
C LEU A 135 12.00 -0.71 10.55
N ILE A 136 11.19 0.30 10.21
CA ILE A 136 11.67 1.68 10.06
C ILE A 136 12.30 2.20 11.37
N ILE A 137 11.65 1.93 12.51
CA ILE A 137 12.10 2.39 13.82
C ILE A 137 13.36 1.64 14.28
N ASN A 138 13.39 0.32 14.13
CA ASN A 138 14.39 -0.53 14.81
C ASN A 138 15.52 -1.00 13.90
N GLU A 139 15.34 -0.94 12.58
CA GLU A 139 16.30 -1.46 11.60
C GLU A 139 16.72 -0.35 10.63
N SER A 140 15.91 -0.07 9.61
CA SER A 140 16.23 0.92 8.59
C SER A 140 15.01 1.36 7.76
N LEU A 141 15.14 2.52 7.11
CA LEU A 141 14.24 2.96 6.05
C LEU A 141 14.14 1.92 4.93
N ASP A 142 15.25 1.29 4.54
CA ASP A 142 15.26 0.36 3.41
C ASP A 142 14.38 -0.86 3.69
N SER A 143 14.55 -1.48 4.87
CA SER A 143 13.78 -2.68 5.21
C SER A 143 12.32 -2.41 5.56
N GLY A 144 11.99 -1.21 6.03
CA GLY A 144 10.64 -0.89 6.51
C GLY A 144 9.78 -0.02 5.59
N SER A 145 10.37 0.67 4.61
CA SER A 145 9.67 1.59 3.70
C SER A 145 9.59 1.06 2.27
N MET A 146 8.76 1.71 1.47
CA MET A 146 8.65 1.45 0.03
C MET A 146 9.71 2.17 -0.80
N LEU A 147 10.58 2.99 -0.19
CA LEU A 147 11.56 3.80 -0.92
C LEU A 147 12.46 2.97 -1.85
N PRO A 148 12.99 1.79 -1.46
CA PRO A 148 13.77 0.96 -2.38
C PRO A 148 12.94 0.47 -3.57
N PHE A 149 11.69 0.04 -3.33
CA PHE A 149 10.77 -0.39 -4.40
C PHE A 149 10.49 0.75 -5.39
N ILE A 150 10.20 1.95 -4.89
CA ILE A 150 9.93 3.13 -5.72
C ILE A 150 11.17 3.46 -6.57
N LYS A 151 12.36 3.55 -5.95
CA LYS A 151 13.61 3.89 -6.63
C LYS A 151 13.96 2.87 -7.72
N ARG A 152 13.82 1.57 -7.44
CA ARG A 152 14.08 0.52 -8.44
C ARG A 152 13.04 0.51 -9.55
N ALA A 153 11.76 0.68 -9.23
CA ALA A 153 10.72 0.80 -10.25
C ALA A 153 10.98 1.96 -11.21
N GLN A 154 11.33 3.15 -10.69
CA GLN A 154 11.70 4.30 -11.53
C GLN A 154 12.94 4.01 -12.38
N ALA A 155 13.98 3.39 -11.80
CA ALA A 155 15.20 3.01 -12.52
C ALA A 155 14.93 1.99 -13.64
N GLU A 156 13.93 1.12 -13.46
CA GLU A 156 13.49 0.14 -14.45
C GLU A 156 12.42 0.70 -15.42
N GLY A 157 12.12 2.01 -15.37
CA GLY A 157 11.25 2.68 -16.32
C GLY A 157 9.75 2.52 -16.07
N TYR A 158 9.36 2.28 -14.81
CA TYR A 158 7.97 2.31 -14.40
C TYR A 158 7.56 3.72 -13.96
N GLY A 159 6.37 4.15 -14.37
CA GLY A 159 5.59 5.07 -13.56
C GLY A 159 5.20 4.39 -12.24
N VAL A 160 5.08 5.14 -11.14
CA VAL A 160 4.81 4.56 -9.82
C VAL A 160 3.58 5.21 -9.19
N MET A 161 2.71 4.40 -8.60
CA MET A 161 1.63 4.84 -7.72
C MET A 161 1.70 4.11 -6.37
N VAL A 162 1.60 4.85 -5.27
CA VAL A 162 1.62 4.31 -3.90
C VAL A 162 0.31 4.63 -3.22
N LEU A 163 -0.50 3.60 -2.97
CA LEU A 163 -1.83 3.76 -2.38
C LEU A 163 -1.74 4.02 -0.87
N ASN A 164 -2.71 4.75 -0.34
CA ASN A 164 -2.81 5.09 1.08
C ASN A 164 -4.10 4.54 1.68
N GLY A 165 -4.32 3.23 1.48
CA GLY A 165 -5.60 2.58 1.76
C GLY A 165 -6.07 2.67 3.21
N ASN A 166 -5.21 2.97 4.18
CA ASN A 166 -5.60 3.10 5.60
C ASN A 166 -5.97 4.54 6.02
N LEU A 167 -5.82 5.53 5.13
CA LEU A 167 -6.31 6.90 5.37
C LEU A 167 -7.72 7.03 4.82
N ASN A 168 -8.70 6.55 5.58
CA ASN A 168 -10.11 6.49 5.14
C ASN A 168 -11.02 7.51 5.80
N ALA A 169 -10.52 8.26 6.79
CA ALA A 169 -11.25 9.32 7.47
C ALA A 169 -10.31 10.46 7.85
N ALA A 170 -10.76 11.68 7.63
CA ALA A 170 -10.02 12.90 7.93
C ALA A 170 -10.94 13.96 8.58
N ILE A 171 -10.35 15.06 9.04
CA ILE A 171 -11.14 16.20 9.49
C ILE A 171 -11.73 16.89 8.26
N ASP A 172 -13.04 17.03 8.25
CA ASP A 172 -13.77 17.82 7.28
C ASP A 172 -13.54 19.32 7.56
N PRO A 173 -12.98 20.08 6.61
CA PRO A 173 -12.73 21.50 6.81
C PRO A 173 -14.01 22.34 7.00
N ALA A 174 -15.16 21.88 6.50
CA ALA A 174 -16.42 22.60 6.61
C ALA A 174 -17.07 22.42 7.99
N THR A 175 -17.05 21.20 8.53
CA THR A 175 -17.72 20.87 9.79
C THR A 175 -16.76 20.82 10.99
N ASN A 176 -15.44 20.80 10.74
CA ASN A 176 -14.40 20.56 11.74
C ASN A 176 -14.62 19.26 12.55
N ARG A 177 -15.28 18.27 11.93
CA ARG A 177 -15.53 16.95 12.49
C ARG A 177 -14.80 15.89 11.68
N ARG A 178 -14.46 14.78 12.31
CA ARG A 178 -13.88 13.63 11.60
C ARG A 178 -14.99 12.92 10.84
N GLY A 179 -14.79 12.70 9.55
CA GLY A 179 -15.72 11.95 8.69
C GLY A 179 -14.98 11.02 7.74
N TYR A 180 -15.67 10.03 7.20
CA TYR A 180 -15.14 9.16 6.15
C TYR A 180 -14.90 9.94 4.87
N ILE A 181 -13.81 9.61 4.18
CA ILE A 181 -13.44 10.24 2.91
C ILE A 181 -14.32 9.63 1.81
N PRO A 182 -15.14 10.43 1.10
CA PRO A 182 -16.06 9.90 0.09
C PRO A 182 -15.34 9.08 -0.99
N GLY A 183 -15.90 7.92 -1.34
CA GLY A 183 -15.31 6.97 -2.28
C GLY A 183 -13.99 6.33 -1.82
N ASN A 184 -13.50 6.64 -0.61
CA ASN A 184 -12.22 6.17 -0.08
C ASN A 184 -12.37 5.75 1.39
N SER A 185 -13.57 5.31 1.78
CA SER A 185 -13.96 4.94 3.15
C SER A 185 -13.36 3.62 3.66
N SER A 186 -12.72 2.86 2.78
CA SER A 186 -12.00 1.63 3.10
C SER A 186 -10.78 1.45 2.19
N PRO A 187 -9.82 0.56 2.55
CA PRO A 187 -8.69 0.23 1.68
C PRO A 187 -9.11 -0.25 0.28
N GLU A 188 -10.19 -1.03 0.20
CA GLU A 188 -10.80 -1.52 -1.03
C GLU A 188 -11.38 -0.39 -1.87
N ASP A 189 -12.24 0.44 -1.26
CA ASP A 189 -12.83 1.60 -1.94
C ASP A 189 -11.73 2.53 -2.47
N HIS A 190 -10.67 2.77 -1.69
CA HIS A 190 -9.54 3.59 -2.12
C HIS A 190 -8.83 3.01 -3.36
N ALA A 191 -8.60 1.69 -3.40
CA ALA A 191 -7.95 1.06 -4.55
C ALA A 191 -8.84 1.10 -5.81
N VAL A 192 -10.14 0.85 -5.67
CA VAL A 192 -11.10 0.97 -6.79
C VAL A 192 -11.22 2.43 -7.25
N TYR A 193 -11.22 3.39 -6.32
CA TYR A 193 -11.25 4.82 -6.63
C TYR A 193 -10.04 5.25 -7.44
N VAL A 194 -8.82 4.91 -6.96
CA VAL A 194 -7.58 5.25 -7.67
C VAL A 194 -7.51 4.53 -9.02
N TRP A 195 -8.00 3.28 -9.09
CA TRP A 195 -8.09 2.58 -10.35
C TRP A 195 -8.98 3.32 -11.35
N ASP A 196 -10.24 3.58 -10.99
CA ASP A 196 -11.23 4.14 -11.91
C ASP A 196 -10.88 5.56 -12.37
N ARG A 197 -10.27 6.36 -11.50
CA ARG A 197 -10.01 7.78 -11.77
C ARG A 197 -8.65 8.05 -12.39
N PHE A 198 -7.68 7.16 -12.17
CA PHE A 198 -6.30 7.40 -12.60
C PHE A 198 -5.72 6.23 -13.41
N ILE A 199 -5.77 5.00 -12.91
CA ILE A 199 -5.09 3.87 -13.57
C ILE A 199 -5.84 3.43 -14.83
N ALA A 200 -7.18 3.48 -14.82
CA ALA A 200 -8.06 3.12 -15.94
C ALA A 200 -7.75 3.92 -17.20
N SER A 201 -7.40 5.20 -17.04
CA SER A 201 -7.09 6.14 -18.13
C SER A 201 -5.59 6.30 -18.42
N ALA A 202 -4.70 5.70 -17.61
CA ALA A 202 -3.27 5.74 -17.84
C ALA A 202 -2.87 4.98 -19.12
N ALA A 203 -1.86 5.49 -19.82
CA ALA A 203 -1.30 4.88 -21.04
C ALA A 203 -0.61 3.52 -20.78
N ALA A 204 -0.35 3.20 -19.51
CA ALA A 204 0.32 1.98 -19.10
C ALA A 204 -0.35 0.74 -19.68
N ARG A 205 0.42 0.03 -20.49
CA ARG A 205 0.09 -1.26 -21.11
C ARG A 205 0.38 -2.40 -20.14
N HIS A 206 1.42 -2.25 -19.32
CA HIS A 206 1.88 -3.28 -18.39
C HIS A 206 1.84 -2.76 -16.96
N ILE A 207 0.94 -3.32 -16.14
CA ILE A 207 0.75 -2.92 -14.75
C ILE A 207 1.27 -4.03 -13.84
N ALA A 208 2.19 -3.69 -12.95
CA ALA A 208 2.68 -4.57 -11.90
C ALA A 208 2.12 -4.13 -10.54
N ILE A 209 1.63 -5.08 -9.75
CA ILE A 209 1.13 -4.79 -8.39
C ILE A 209 2.06 -5.46 -7.37
N VAL A 210 2.54 -4.69 -6.39
CA VAL A 210 3.22 -5.23 -5.21
C VAL A 210 2.38 -4.91 -3.98
N ALA A 211 1.95 -5.93 -3.25
CA ALA A 211 1.06 -5.75 -2.13
C ALA A 211 1.41 -6.60 -0.91
N HIS A 212 1.47 -5.96 0.26
CA HIS A 212 1.82 -6.61 1.52
C HIS A 212 0.58 -6.97 2.34
N SER A 213 0.53 -8.16 2.93
CA SER A 213 -0.47 -8.53 3.94
C SER A 213 -1.91 -8.35 3.43
N TYR A 214 -2.70 -7.50 4.09
CA TYR A 214 -4.05 -7.10 3.69
C TYR A 214 -4.12 -6.46 2.29
N GLY A 215 -3.02 -5.91 1.78
CA GLY A 215 -2.93 -5.40 0.41
C GLY A 215 -3.28 -6.44 -0.65
N GLY A 216 -3.10 -7.74 -0.39
CA GLY A 216 -3.58 -8.79 -1.30
C GLY A 216 -5.09 -8.99 -1.28
N ILE A 217 -5.79 -8.67 -0.18
CA ILE A 217 -7.26 -8.60 -0.15
C ILE A 217 -7.73 -7.40 -0.97
N VAL A 218 -7.07 -6.25 -0.80
CA VAL A 218 -7.34 -5.05 -1.61
C VAL A 218 -7.15 -5.34 -3.10
N THR A 219 -6.06 -6.03 -3.45
CA THR A 219 -5.76 -6.42 -4.84
C THR A 219 -6.80 -7.38 -5.40
N SER A 220 -7.18 -8.43 -4.65
CA SER A 220 -8.15 -9.41 -5.14
C SER A 220 -9.56 -8.81 -5.26
N ASN A 221 -9.94 -7.91 -4.34
CA ASN A 221 -11.18 -7.15 -4.42
C ASN A 221 -11.20 -6.27 -5.68
N LEU A 222 -10.15 -5.48 -5.91
CA LEU A 222 -10.02 -4.62 -7.09
C LEU A 222 -10.24 -5.43 -8.38
N LEU A 223 -9.55 -6.55 -8.55
CA LEU A 223 -9.65 -7.36 -9.78
C LEU A 223 -10.99 -8.07 -9.93
N ALA A 224 -11.69 -8.36 -8.85
CA ALA A 224 -13.03 -8.91 -8.91
C ALA A 224 -14.10 -7.85 -9.23
N VAL A 225 -13.89 -6.61 -8.81
CA VAL A 225 -14.78 -5.47 -9.07
C VAL A 225 -14.51 -4.84 -10.44
N ARG A 226 -13.26 -4.93 -10.93
CA ARG A 226 -12.79 -4.46 -12.23
C ARG A 226 -12.08 -5.58 -12.98
N PRO A 227 -12.81 -6.60 -13.47
CA PRO A 227 -12.19 -7.73 -14.18
C PRO A 227 -11.54 -7.33 -15.51
N ASP A 228 -11.88 -6.17 -16.07
CA ASP A 228 -11.18 -5.57 -17.21
C ASP A 228 -9.73 -5.20 -16.89
N ALA A 229 -9.40 -4.99 -15.61
CA ALA A 229 -8.02 -4.77 -15.15
C ALA A 229 -7.07 -5.92 -15.51
N LEU A 230 -7.60 -7.15 -15.61
CA LEU A 230 -6.83 -8.35 -15.97
C LEU A 230 -6.18 -8.24 -17.36
N GLN A 231 -6.63 -7.33 -18.23
CA GLN A 231 -6.05 -7.12 -19.56
C GLN A 231 -4.75 -6.31 -19.53
N ARG A 232 -4.50 -5.55 -18.46
CA ARG A 232 -3.33 -4.67 -18.33
C ARG A 232 -2.44 -5.02 -17.15
N VAL A 233 -2.98 -5.68 -16.12
CA VAL A 233 -2.16 -6.23 -15.05
C VAL A 233 -1.35 -7.40 -15.60
N ALA A 234 -0.03 -7.27 -15.60
CA ALA A 234 0.88 -8.28 -16.10
C ALA A 234 1.28 -9.28 -15.01
N GLY A 235 1.44 -8.82 -13.76
CA GLY A 235 1.85 -9.68 -12.65
C GLY A 235 1.62 -9.07 -11.28
N ILE A 236 1.43 -9.93 -10.28
CA ILE A 236 1.15 -9.56 -8.89
C ILE A 236 2.17 -10.22 -7.97
N ALA A 237 2.88 -9.40 -7.20
CA ALA A 237 3.80 -9.85 -6.16
C ALA A 237 3.21 -9.55 -4.78
N LEU A 238 2.87 -10.61 -4.04
CA LEU A 238 2.32 -10.50 -2.69
C LEU A 238 3.39 -10.84 -1.67
N THR A 239 3.39 -10.13 -0.55
CA THR A 239 4.33 -10.39 0.56
C THR A 239 3.53 -10.69 1.81
N ASP A 240 3.62 -11.94 2.25
CA ASP A 240 2.87 -12.55 3.36
C ASP A 240 1.39 -12.16 3.39
N SER A 241 0.74 -12.21 2.23
CA SER A 241 -0.68 -11.86 2.13
C SER A 241 -1.59 -12.92 2.73
N VAL A 242 -2.68 -12.45 3.35
CA VAL A 242 -3.71 -13.25 4.00
C VAL A 242 -4.96 -13.48 3.14
N HIS A 243 -4.95 -13.02 1.89
CA HIS A 243 -6.07 -13.23 0.95
C HIS A 243 -6.40 -14.71 0.80
N ARG A 244 -7.66 -14.99 0.45
CA ARG A 244 -8.12 -16.34 0.11
C ARG A 244 -9.13 -16.25 -1.01
N LEU A 245 -8.78 -16.80 -2.16
CA LEU A 245 -9.72 -16.95 -3.25
C LEU A 245 -10.61 -18.17 -3.03
N ASN A 246 -11.90 -17.99 -3.28
CA ASN A 246 -12.92 -19.04 -3.16
C ASN A 246 -13.93 -18.92 -4.31
N SER A 247 -14.94 -19.80 -4.35
CA SER A 247 -15.91 -19.85 -5.46
C SER A 247 -16.71 -18.56 -5.67
N SER A 248 -16.75 -17.64 -4.71
CA SER A 248 -17.39 -16.32 -4.85
C SER A 248 -16.59 -15.36 -5.74
N PHE A 249 -15.29 -15.60 -5.96
CA PHE A 249 -14.49 -14.80 -6.88
C PHE A 249 -14.73 -15.21 -8.34
N PRO A 250 -14.78 -14.25 -9.28
CA PRO A 250 -14.90 -14.54 -10.70
C PRO A 250 -13.84 -15.54 -11.16
N ALA A 251 -14.24 -16.54 -11.94
CA ALA A 251 -13.32 -17.57 -12.42
C ALA A 251 -12.08 -17.01 -13.17
N PRO A 252 -12.20 -15.95 -14.01
CA PRO A 252 -11.03 -15.31 -14.63
C PRO A 252 -10.03 -14.75 -13.61
N VAL A 253 -10.50 -14.16 -12.51
CA VAL A 253 -9.64 -13.60 -11.45
C VAL A 253 -8.89 -14.72 -10.73
N ARG A 254 -9.57 -15.82 -10.37
CA ARG A 254 -8.91 -16.97 -9.73
C ARG A 254 -7.84 -17.57 -10.62
N LYS A 255 -8.16 -17.79 -11.89
CA LYS A 255 -7.20 -18.29 -12.88
C LYS A 255 -6.01 -17.33 -13.03
N PHE A 256 -6.27 -16.02 -13.06
CA PHE A 256 -5.20 -15.03 -13.14
C PHE A 256 -4.26 -15.09 -11.93
N PHE A 257 -4.77 -15.25 -10.71
CA PHE A 257 -3.90 -15.43 -9.54
C PHE A 257 -3.09 -16.73 -9.60
N GLU A 258 -3.64 -17.83 -10.13
CA GLU A 258 -2.89 -19.08 -10.32
C GLU A 258 -1.72 -18.91 -11.30
N GLU A 259 -1.88 -18.08 -12.34
CA GLU A 259 -0.92 -17.96 -13.46
C GLU A 259 0.04 -16.76 -13.33
N HIS A 260 -0.41 -15.66 -12.71
CA HIS A 260 0.25 -14.35 -12.73
C HIS A 260 0.40 -13.73 -11.33
N CYS A 261 0.37 -14.55 -10.27
CA CYS A 261 0.61 -14.09 -8.91
C CYS A 261 1.52 -15.03 -8.12
N ILE A 262 2.44 -14.47 -7.33
CA ILE A 262 3.23 -15.18 -6.31
C ILE A 262 3.08 -14.48 -4.96
N ASN A 263 2.93 -15.26 -3.90
CA ASN A 263 2.94 -14.78 -2.51
C ASN A 263 4.18 -15.30 -1.76
N TRP A 264 5.14 -14.38 -1.51
CA TRP A 264 6.32 -14.62 -0.67
C TRP A 264 5.93 -14.58 0.80
N VAL A 265 5.77 -15.74 1.42
CA VAL A 265 5.25 -15.87 2.78
C VAL A 265 6.34 -15.92 3.84
N ALA A 266 5.97 -15.62 5.09
CA ALA A 266 6.90 -15.70 6.22
C ALA A 266 7.33 -17.16 6.44
N SER A 267 8.58 -17.46 6.10
CA SER A 267 9.20 -18.77 6.21
C SER A 267 10.72 -18.61 6.30
N LEU A 268 11.35 -19.47 7.11
CA LEU A 268 12.81 -19.51 7.27
C LEU A 268 13.49 -20.42 6.24
N ALA A 269 12.73 -21.07 5.36
CA ALA A 269 13.31 -21.79 4.22
C ALA A 269 14.02 -20.81 3.28
N PRO A 270 15.03 -21.24 2.49
CA PRO A 270 15.68 -20.37 1.52
C PRO A 270 14.68 -19.62 0.64
N LEU A 271 15.00 -18.36 0.28
CA LEU A 271 14.18 -17.55 -0.62
C LEU A 271 13.78 -18.35 -1.87
N ASP A 272 12.51 -18.21 -2.27
CA ASP A 272 11.88 -18.89 -3.41
C ASP A 272 11.64 -20.39 -3.25
N THR A 273 11.91 -20.97 -2.08
CA THR A 273 11.53 -22.36 -1.79
C THR A 273 10.00 -22.49 -1.89
N PRO A 274 9.45 -23.41 -2.70
CA PRO A 274 8.01 -23.61 -2.80
C PRO A 274 7.37 -23.97 -1.45
N GLU A 275 6.26 -23.31 -1.13
CA GLU A 275 5.49 -23.50 0.09
C GLU A 275 4.10 -24.08 -0.23
N ARG A 276 3.40 -24.56 0.81
CA ARG A 276 2.05 -25.12 0.63
C ARG A 276 1.09 -24.04 0.09
N SER A 277 0.68 -24.22 -1.16
CA SER A 277 -0.24 -23.32 -1.86
C SER A 277 -1.70 -23.78 -1.73
N PRO A 278 -2.67 -22.89 -1.46
CA PRO A 278 -4.10 -23.23 -1.53
C PRO A 278 -4.49 -23.62 -2.96
N LYS A 279 -5.40 -24.58 -3.12
CA LYS A 279 -5.95 -24.92 -4.43
C LYS A 279 -6.89 -23.80 -4.88
N GLY A 280 -6.77 -23.32 -6.12
CA GLY A 280 -7.63 -22.22 -6.61
C GLY A 280 -7.04 -20.82 -6.41
N ASP A 281 -5.76 -20.72 -6.02
CA ASP A 281 -5.11 -19.48 -5.57
C ASP A 281 -3.64 -19.43 -6.04
N CYS A 282 -2.97 -18.31 -5.80
CA CYS A 282 -1.60 -18.07 -6.21
C CYS A 282 -0.58 -19.03 -5.57
N ALA A 283 0.55 -19.20 -6.27
CA ALA A 283 1.68 -19.95 -5.75
C ALA A 283 2.27 -19.24 -4.53
N ARG A 284 2.68 -20.02 -3.53
CA ARG A 284 3.38 -19.53 -2.34
C ARG A 284 4.82 -19.99 -2.36
N VAL A 285 5.73 -19.09 -2.04
CA VAL A 285 7.16 -19.39 -1.86
C VAL A 285 7.67 -18.74 -0.58
N SER A 286 8.76 -19.25 -0.04
CA SER A 286 9.41 -18.66 1.13
C SER A 286 9.99 -17.29 0.78
N SER A 287 9.78 -16.30 1.66
CA SER A 287 10.49 -15.02 1.62
C SER A 287 11.92 -15.10 2.17
N GLY A 288 12.29 -16.18 2.85
CA GLY A 288 13.56 -16.28 3.60
C GLY A 288 13.55 -15.56 4.95
N ALA A 289 12.44 -14.91 5.33
CA ALA A 289 12.26 -14.27 6.63
C ALA A 289 11.10 -14.91 7.40
N GLY A 290 11.32 -15.17 8.69
CA GLY A 290 10.34 -15.84 9.55
C GLY A 290 9.25 -14.93 10.13
N LYS A 291 9.32 -13.62 9.88
CA LYS A 291 8.36 -12.64 10.41
C LYS A 291 7.59 -11.96 9.30
N HIS A 292 6.30 -11.76 9.56
CA HIS A 292 5.33 -11.14 8.66
C HIS A 292 5.86 -9.85 8.03
N GLU A 293 6.29 -8.93 8.89
CA GLU A 293 6.71 -7.58 8.50
C GLU A 293 8.02 -7.53 7.71
N GLU A 294 8.86 -8.57 7.80
CA GLU A 294 10.19 -8.65 7.16
C GLU A 294 10.10 -9.16 5.70
N THR A 295 8.97 -9.76 5.32
CA THR A 295 8.82 -10.47 4.04
C THR A 295 8.99 -9.59 2.81
N SER A 296 8.55 -8.33 2.86
CA SER A 296 8.65 -7.42 1.71
C SER A 296 10.11 -7.10 1.36
N TRP A 297 10.94 -6.82 2.37
CA TRP A 297 12.35 -6.57 2.16
C TRP A 297 13.12 -7.85 1.82
N ALA A 298 12.81 -8.96 2.48
CA ALA A 298 13.48 -10.23 2.25
C ALA A 298 13.23 -10.79 0.83
N ALA A 299 12.03 -10.60 0.29
CA ALA A 299 11.67 -11.01 -1.06
C ALA A 299 12.04 -10.01 -2.16
N TYR A 300 12.56 -8.83 -1.81
CA TYR A 300 12.80 -7.71 -2.73
C TYR A 300 13.58 -8.12 -4.00
N GLU A 301 14.64 -8.91 -3.84
CA GLU A 301 15.49 -9.33 -4.97
C GLU A 301 14.85 -10.39 -5.88
N SER A 302 13.81 -11.09 -5.42
CA SER A 302 13.07 -12.07 -6.22
C SER A 302 11.84 -11.46 -6.91
N ILE A 303 11.19 -10.49 -6.24
CA ILE A 303 9.98 -9.83 -6.75
C ILE A 303 10.23 -9.16 -8.11
N PHE A 304 11.32 -8.40 -8.25
CA PHE A 304 11.56 -7.63 -9.48
C PHE A 304 11.86 -8.51 -10.70
N PRO A 305 12.76 -9.52 -10.63
CA PRO A 305 12.92 -10.49 -11.72
C PRO A 305 11.61 -11.19 -12.11
N TYR A 306 10.80 -11.59 -11.13
CA TYR A 306 9.49 -12.18 -11.40
C TYR A 306 8.58 -11.22 -12.19
N LEU A 307 8.42 -9.97 -11.73
CA LEU A 307 7.58 -8.99 -12.41
C LEU A 307 8.12 -8.63 -13.81
N ALA A 308 9.44 -8.57 -13.97
CA ALA A 308 10.06 -8.36 -15.28
C ALA A 308 9.74 -9.48 -16.27
N ASP A 309 9.78 -10.75 -15.82
CA ASP A 309 9.37 -11.90 -16.63
C ASP A 309 7.88 -11.86 -16.99
N GLN A 310 7.01 -11.53 -16.03
CA GLN A 310 5.57 -11.36 -16.29
C GLN A 310 5.31 -10.29 -17.36
N ILE A 311 5.99 -9.14 -17.28
CA ILE A 311 5.85 -8.07 -18.27
C ILE A 311 6.40 -8.47 -19.64
N ALA A 312 7.55 -9.15 -19.69
CA ALA A 312 8.15 -9.59 -20.94
C ALA A 312 7.26 -10.58 -21.71
N ASN A 313 6.46 -11.37 -20.98
CA ASN A 313 5.54 -12.36 -21.55
C ASN A 313 4.09 -11.85 -21.66
N HIS A 314 3.83 -10.58 -21.35
CA HIS A 314 2.50 -9.98 -21.42
C HIS A 314 2.23 -9.47 -22.84
N TYR A 315 1.45 -10.23 -23.62
CA TYR A 315 1.08 -9.89 -25.00
C TYR A 315 -0.38 -9.41 -25.09
N PHE A 316 -0.63 -8.44 -25.97
CA PHE A 316 -1.96 -7.86 -26.27
C PHE A 316 -2.66 -8.59 -27.42
#